data_AF-A0A5P0YZ93-F1
#
_entry.id   AF-A0A5P0YZ93-F1
#
_cell.length_a   1.000
_cell.length_b   1.000
_cell.length_c   1.000
_cell.angle_alpha   90.00
_cell.angle_beta   90.00
_cell.angle_gamma   90.00
#
_symmetry.space_group_name_H-M   'P 1'
#
loop_
_entity.id
_entity.type
_entity.pdbx_description
1 polymer ?
#
loop_
_entity_poly.entity_id
_entity_poly.type
_entity_poly.pdbx_seq_one_letter_code
_entity_poly.pdbx_strand_id
1 'polypeptide(L)'
;RELGGDFDPAAFDHHALWNAEDSRIEMWLRSRRDQRVHLPEIDLTVDFEAGEEMRTEISVKFRREALTAELADAGFTVHHWWTDPRTRRRLRPRRVRPPRPVERGGLPHRDVAALPPRPARPSPRD
;
A
#
# COMPACT_ATOMS: atom_id res chain seq x y z
N ARG A 1 -9.04 13.31 6.40
CA ARG A 1 -10.31 12.55 6.53
C ARG A 1 -11.37 13.38 5.85
N GLU A 2 -11.92 12.94 4.72
CA GLU A 2 -12.82 13.77 3.88
C GLU A 2 -14.27 13.81 4.41
N LEU A 3 -14.77 12.71 4.97
CA LEU A 3 -16.14 12.60 5.49
C LEU A 3 -16.23 12.66 7.03
N GLY A 4 -15.17 13.11 7.71
CA GLY A 4 -15.15 13.19 9.18
C GLY A 4 -15.20 11.86 9.94
N GLY A 5 -15.20 10.71 9.25
CA GLY A 5 -15.37 9.39 9.85
C GLY A 5 -14.44 9.10 11.05
N ASP A 6 -15.01 8.48 12.08
CA ASP A 6 -14.34 8.21 13.36
C ASP A 6 -13.73 6.81 13.49
N PHE A 7 -13.48 6.13 12.37
CA PHE A 7 -12.78 4.84 12.31
C PHE A 7 -11.56 4.77 13.26
N ASP A 8 -11.42 3.64 13.95
CA ASP A 8 -10.22 3.20 14.68
C ASP A 8 -9.40 2.26 13.79
N PRO A 9 -8.36 2.73 13.08
CA PRO A 9 -7.63 1.89 12.12
C PRO A 9 -6.91 0.71 12.78
N ALA A 10 -6.60 0.78 14.08
CA ALA A 10 -5.92 -0.30 14.80
C ALA A 10 -6.86 -1.48 15.10
N ALA A 11 -8.17 -1.27 14.95
CA ALA A 11 -9.19 -2.30 15.11
C ALA A 11 -9.47 -3.09 13.81
N PHE A 12 -8.75 -2.80 12.72
CA PHE A 12 -8.86 -3.56 11.47
C PHE A 12 -7.57 -4.30 11.14
N ASP A 13 -7.70 -5.59 10.80
CA ASP A 13 -6.61 -6.39 10.23
C ASP A 13 -6.60 -6.26 8.70
N HIS A 14 -5.42 -6.09 8.11
CA HIS A 14 -5.25 -6.04 6.66
C HIS A 14 -5.11 -7.44 6.06
N HIS A 15 -6.05 -7.81 5.21
CA HIS A 15 -6.15 -9.12 4.59
C HIS A 15 -5.98 -9.00 3.07
N ALA A 16 -4.92 -9.60 2.52
CA ALA A 16 -4.69 -9.65 1.07
C ALA A 16 -4.86 -11.08 0.55
N LEU A 17 -5.78 -11.26 -0.38
CA LEU A 17 -6.17 -12.55 -0.93
C LEU A 17 -5.90 -12.59 -2.43
N TRP A 18 -5.45 -13.75 -2.93
CA TRP A 18 -5.43 -14.02 -4.37
C TRP A 18 -6.72 -14.73 -4.76
N ASN A 19 -7.55 -14.06 -5.57
CA ASN A 19 -8.70 -14.66 -6.23
C ASN A 19 -8.22 -15.20 -7.59
N ALA A 20 -8.09 -16.52 -7.67
CA ALA A 20 -7.57 -17.20 -8.85
C ALA A 20 -8.56 -17.21 -10.03
N GLU A 21 -9.85 -17.23 -9.74
CA GLU A 21 -10.93 -17.20 -10.73
C GLU A 21 -10.91 -15.89 -11.51
N ASP A 22 -10.88 -14.76 -10.79
CA ASP A 22 -10.83 -13.42 -11.38
C ASP A 22 -9.41 -12.93 -11.69
N SER A 23 -8.38 -13.75 -11.45
CA SER A 23 -6.96 -13.40 -11.63
C SER A 23 -6.59 -12.05 -10.98
N ARG A 24 -7.03 -11.80 -9.75
CA ARG A 24 -6.80 -10.52 -9.04
C ARG A 24 -6.36 -10.72 -7.61
N ILE A 25 -5.57 -9.77 -7.11
CA ILE A 25 -5.40 -9.60 -5.66
C ILE A 25 -6.56 -8.76 -5.16
N GLU A 26 -7.14 -9.14 -4.03
CA GLU A 26 -8.14 -8.38 -3.31
C GLU A 26 -7.58 -7.96 -1.96
N MET A 27 -7.79 -6.70 -1.59
CA MET A 27 -7.40 -6.17 -0.28
C MET A 27 -8.65 -5.87 0.51
N TRP A 28 -8.63 -6.33 1.75
CA TRP A 28 -9.74 -6.30 2.67
C TRP A 28 -9.26 -5.77 4.02
N LEU A 29 -10.17 -5.11 4.72
CA LEU A 29 -10.05 -4.79 6.13
C LEU A 29 -11.03 -5.66 6.90
N ARG A 30 -10.52 -6.48 7.82
CA ARG A 30 -11.34 -7.29 8.72
C ARG A 30 -11.46 -6.60 10.07
N SER A 31 -12.68 -6.35 10.53
CA SER A 31 -12.92 -5.81 11.86
C SER A 31 -12.53 -6.82 12.93
N ARG A 32 -11.76 -6.41 13.94
CA ARG A 32 -11.31 -7.29 15.03
C ARG A 32 -12.31 -7.42 16.17
N ARG A 33 -13.31 -6.54 16.21
CA ARG A 33 -14.33 -6.41 17.26
C ARG A 33 -15.56 -5.73 16.67
N ASP A 34 -16.65 -5.70 17.43
CA ASP A 34 -17.79 -4.88 17.04
C ASP A 34 -17.38 -3.40 17.06
N GLN A 35 -17.75 -2.68 16.00
CA GLN A 35 -17.45 -1.26 15.83
C GLN A 35 -18.65 -0.53 15.25
N ARG A 36 -18.95 0.65 15.78
CA ARG A 36 -19.89 1.60 15.20
C ARG A 36 -19.10 2.78 14.71
N VAL A 37 -19.17 3.06 13.42
CA VAL A 37 -18.47 4.16 12.77
C VAL A 37 -19.49 5.19 12.32
N HIS A 38 -19.28 6.44 12.69
CA HIS A 38 -20.12 7.56 12.29
C HIS A 38 -19.40 8.45 11.26
N LEU A 39 -20.10 8.77 10.17
CA LEU A 39 -19.67 9.66 9.10
C LEU A 39 -20.56 10.92 9.14
N PRO A 40 -20.17 11.96 9.90
CA PRO A 40 -21.05 13.10 10.20
C PRO A 40 -21.42 13.92 8.96
N GLU A 41 -20.53 14.02 7.97
CA GLU A 41 -20.74 14.81 6.75
C GLU A 41 -21.88 14.27 5.87
N ILE A 42 -22.30 13.03 6.10
CA ILE A 42 -23.37 12.35 5.34
C ILE A 42 -24.42 11.71 6.26
N ASP A 43 -24.41 12.03 7.56
CA ASP A 43 -25.30 11.46 8.59
C ASP A 43 -25.46 9.93 8.49
N LEU A 44 -24.33 9.24 8.27
CA LEU A 44 -24.33 7.79 8.12
C LEU A 44 -23.65 7.14 9.32
N THR A 45 -24.31 6.14 9.89
CA THR A 45 -23.71 5.26 10.89
C THR A 45 -23.63 3.86 10.31
N VAL A 46 -22.44 3.28 10.33
CA VAL A 46 -22.15 1.93 9.84
C VAL A 46 -21.70 1.08 11.02
N ASP A 47 -22.35 -0.05 11.21
CA ASP A 47 -21.96 -1.06 12.18
C ASP A 47 -21.12 -2.12 11.47
N PHE A 48 -20.03 -2.54 12.12
CA PHE A 48 -19.18 -3.66 11.73
C PHE A 48 -19.20 -4.70 12.84
N GLU A 49 -19.53 -5.94 12.52
CA GLU A 49 -19.41 -7.05 13.46
C GLU A 49 -17.95 -7.54 13.58
N ALA A 50 -17.60 -8.16 14.71
CA ALA A 50 -16.32 -8.82 14.86
C ALA A 50 -16.12 -9.90 13.76
N GLY A 51 -15.07 -9.74 12.96
CA GLY A 51 -14.75 -10.61 11.84
C GLY A 51 -15.34 -10.17 10.50
N GLU A 52 -16.20 -9.15 10.46
CA GLU A 52 -16.74 -8.61 9.22
C GLU A 52 -15.64 -8.01 8.35
N GLU A 53 -15.75 -8.19 7.02
CA GLU A 53 -14.74 -7.77 6.05
C GLU A 53 -15.27 -6.72 5.09
N MET A 54 -14.49 -5.66 4.89
CA MET A 54 -14.75 -4.61 3.90
C MET A 54 -13.65 -4.63 2.84
N ARG A 55 -14.03 -4.80 1.56
CA ARG A 55 -13.06 -4.76 0.45
C ARG A 55 -12.66 -3.32 0.16
N THR A 56 -11.36 -3.06 0.15
CA THR A 56 -10.81 -1.73 -0.12
C THR A 56 -10.25 -1.62 -1.53
N GLU A 57 -9.73 -2.70 -2.11
CA GLU A 57 -9.12 -2.64 -3.43
C GLU A 57 -9.21 -3.98 -4.18
N ILE A 58 -9.25 -3.88 -5.51
CA ILE A 58 -8.96 -4.97 -6.42
C ILE A 58 -7.78 -4.61 -7.33
N SER A 59 -6.87 -5.55 -7.54
CA SER A 59 -5.70 -5.39 -8.39
C SER A 59 -5.62 -6.54 -9.38
N VAL A 60 -6.30 -6.38 -10.51
CA VAL A 60 -6.38 -7.36 -11.61
C VAL A 60 -5.01 -7.55 -12.25
N LYS A 61 -4.66 -8.81 -12.54
CA LYS A 61 -3.41 -9.17 -13.22
C LYS A 61 -3.74 -9.65 -14.62
N PHE A 62 -3.21 -8.95 -15.60
CA PHE A 62 -3.47 -9.22 -17.00
C PHE A 62 -2.46 -10.19 -17.59
N ARG A 63 -2.97 -11.11 -18.42
CA ARG A 63 -2.17 -11.84 -19.39
C ARG A 63 -2.13 -11.01 -20.67
N ARG A 64 -1.00 -11.04 -21.38
CA ARG A 64 -0.80 -10.22 -22.58
C ARG A 64 -1.87 -10.51 -23.64
N GLU A 65 -2.17 -11.79 -23.85
CA GLU A 65 -3.11 -12.25 -24.86
C GLU A 65 -4.53 -11.75 -24.56
N ALA A 66 -4.97 -11.91 -23.30
CA ALA A 66 -6.28 -11.44 -22.85
C ALA A 66 -6.42 -9.91 -22.95
N LEU A 67 -5.41 -9.16 -22.50
CA LEU A 67 -5.45 -7.69 -22.60
C LEU A 67 -5.41 -7.22 -24.06
N THR A 68 -4.69 -7.91 -24.93
CA THR A 68 -4.65 -7.56 -26.37
C THR A 68 -6.02 -7.78 -27.02
N ALA A 69 -6.72 -8.87 -26.66
CA ALA A 69 -8.08 -9.12 -27.11
C ALA A 69 -9.07 -8.05 -26.60
N GLU A 70 -9.02 -7.73 -25.30
CA GLU A 70 -9.88 -6.70 -24.69
C GLU A 70 -9.66 -5.32 -25.34
N LEU A 71 -8.41 -4.95 -25.62
CA LEU A 71 -8.08 -3.72 -26.34
C LEU A 71 -8.61 -3.74 -27.78
N ALA A 72 -8.51 -4.87 -28.48
CA ALA A 72 -9.05 -5.03 -29.83
C ALA A 72 -10.58 -4.91 -29.86
N ASP A 73 -11.28 -5.51 -28.89
CA ASP A 73 -12.74 -5.41 -28.75
C ASP A 73 -13.17 -3.97 -28.46
N ALA A 74 -12.34 -3.19 -27.76
CA ALA A 74 -12.52 -1.76 -27.56
C ALA A 74 -12.09 -0.89 -28.76
N GLY A 75 -11.67 -1.49 -29.88
CA GLY A 75 -11.27 -0.80 -31.11
C GLY A 75 -9.82 -0.30 -31.14
N PHE A 76 -9.00 -0.71 -30.18
CA PHE A 76 -7.57 -0.35 -30.11
C PHE A 76 -6.68 -1.44 -30.70
N THR A 77 -5.63 -1.04 -31.41
CA THR A 77 -4.59 -1.96 -31.90
C THR A 77 -3.31 -1.80 -31.09
N VAL A 78 -2.78 -2.90 -30.56
CA VAL A 78 -1.52 -2.90 -29.83
C VAL A 78 -0.34 -2.87 -30.81
N HIS A 79 0.33 -1.72 -30.92
CA HIS A 79 1.50 -1.57 -31.80
C HIS A 79 2.81 -2.03 -31.16
N HIS A 80 2.98 -1.78 -29.87
CA HIS A 80 4.19 -2.09 -29.13
C HIS A 80 3.87 -2.60 -27.72
N TRP A 81 4.78 -3.41 -27.18
CA TRP A 81 4.63 -4.00 -25.85
C TRP A 81 5.98 -3.96 -25.14
N TRP A 82 6.03 -3.31 -23.98
CA TRP A 82 7.25 -3.18 -23.19
C TRP A 82 7.06 -3.88 -21.83
N THR A 83 8.01 -4.74 -21.48
CA THR A 83 8.06 -5.44 -20.19
C THR A 83 9.48 -5.46 -19.66
N ASP A 84 9.62 -5.42 -18.34
CA ASP A 84 10.91 -5.68 -17.68
C ASP A 84 11.40 -7.12 -18.03
N PRO A 85 12.67 -7.32 -18.43
CA PRO A 85 13.21 -8.65 -18.77
C PRO A 85 13.26 -9.64 -17.59
N ARG A 86 13.13 -9.19 -16.33
CA ARG A 86 13.29 -9.99 -15.11
C ARG A 86 11.97 -10.44 -14.49
N THR A 87 10.96 -10.72 -15.30
CA THR A 87 9.58 -11.04 -14.86
C THR A 87 9.45 -12.36 -14.10
N ARG A 88 9.89 -12.37 -12.83
CA ARG A 88 9.38 -13.29 -11.79
C ARG A 88 9.62 -12.72 -10.39
N ARG A 89 8.87 -11.69 -9.99
CA ARG A 89 8.90 -11.24 -8.59
C ARG A 89 7.95 -12.08 -7.74
N ARG A 90 8.50 -13.14 -7.13
CA ARG A 90 7.89 -13.80 -5.96
C ARG A 90 8.31 -13.00 -4.73
N LEU A 91 7.48 -12.09 -4.24
CA LEU A 91 7.71 -11.45 -2.95
C LEU A 91 7.51 -12.51 -1.86
N ARG A 92 8.56 -12.84 -1.11
CA ARG A 92 8.43 -13.64 0.12
C ARG A 92 8.13 -12.69 1.27
N PRO A 93 7.11 -12.95 2.11
CA PRO A 93 6.91 -12.16 3.32
C PRO A 93 8.14 -12.36 4.22
N ARG A 94 8.81 -11.25 4.55
CA ARG A 94 9.88 -11.24 5.55
C ARG A 94 9.19 -10.99 6.88
N ARG A 95 9.23 -11.95 7.81
CA ARG A 95 8.87 -11.70 9.21
C ARG A 95 9.76 -10.57 9.72
N VAL A 96 9.17 -9.40 9.98
CA VAL A 96 9.84 -8.35 10.73
C VAL A 96 9.90 -8.83 12.16
N ARG A 97 11.10 -9.11 12.66
CA ARG A 97 11.31 -9.39 14.08
C ARG A 97 11.02 -8.09 14.83
N PRO A 98 10.19 -8.08 15.89
CA PRO A 98 9.97 -6.86 16.66
C PRO A 98 11.32 -6.34 17.18
N PRO A 99 11.55 -5.01 17.18
CA PRO A 99 12.77 -4.45 17.74
C PRO A 99 12.88 -4.86 19.21
N ARG A 100 14.09 -5.23 19.65
CA ARG A 100 14.33 -5.48 21.07
C ARG A 100 14.10 -4.19 21.85
N PRO A 101 13.51 -4.23 23.05
CA PRO A 101 13.40 -3.07 23.91
C PRO A 101 14.79 -2.46 24.11
N VAL A 102 14.91 -1.16 23.85
CA VAL A 102 16.11 -0.39 24.16
C VAL A 102 16.08 -0.10 25.66
N GLU A 103 16.95 -0.76 26.42
CA GLU A 103 17.31 -0.34 27.77
C GLU A 103 17.89 1.08 27.68
N ARG A 104 17.33 2.04 28.42
CA ARG A 104 17.87 3.42 28.49
C ARG A 104 19.17 3.43 29.29
N GLY A 105 20.25 2.99 28.65
CA GLY A 105 21.61 3.34 29.06
C GLY A 105 21.92 4.76 28.63
N GLY A 106 22.20 5.64 29.57
CA GLY A 106 22.51 7.06 29.33
C GLY A 106 23.57 7.25 28.24
N LEU A 107 23.26 8.09 27.26
CA LEU A 107 24.21 8.51 26.24
C LEU A 107 25.20 9.51 26.86
N PRO A 108 26.53 9.30 26.76
CA PRO A 108 27.46 10.39 26.99
C PRO A 108 27.35 11.39 25.83
N HIS A 109 27.33 12.67 26.19
CA HIS A 109 27.38 13.81 25.28
C HIS A 109 28.52 13.61 24.27
N ARG A 110 28.21 13.59 22.97
CA ARG A 110 29.23 13.67 21.92
C ARG A 110 29.22 15.06 21.31
N ASP A 111 30.40 15.68 21.36
CA ASP A 111 30.71 16.97 20.77
C ASP A 111 30.45 16.97 19.25
N VAL A 112 29.77 18.02 18.81
CA VAL A 112 29.54 18.33 17.40
C VAL A 112 30.82 18.96 16.85
N ALA A 113 31.66 18.17 16.19
CA ALA A 113 32.82 18.68 15.46
C ALA A 113 32.71 18.38 13.95
N ALA A 114 32.64 19.46 13.19
CA ALA A 114 32.99 19.63 11.78
C ALA A 114 32.23 18.81 10.72
N LEU A 115 31.23 19.46 10.11
CA LEU A 115 30.74 19.11 8.78
C LEU A 115 31.74 19.67 7.72
N PRO A 116 32.19 18.89 6.72
CA PRO A 116 33.03 19.43 5.65
C PRO A 116 32.24 20.42 4.76
N PRO A 117 32.90 21.45 4.18
CA PRO A 117 32.22 22.45 3.37
C PRO A 117 31.65 21.87 2.07
N ARG A 118 30.49 22.39 1.65
CA ARG A 118 29.79 22.01 0.42
C ARG A 118 30.60 22.42 -0.82
N PRO A 119 30.62 21.59 -1.90
CA PRO A 119 31.27 21.98 -3.14
C PRO A 119 30.54 23.13 -3.85
N ALA A 120 31.30 23.99 -4.52
CA ALA A 120 30.83 25.16 -5.24
C ALA A 120 29.96 24.78 -6.46
N ARG A 121 28.90 25.57 -6.71
CA ARG A 121 28.04 25.43 -7.89
C ARG A 121 28.80 25.90 -9.15
N PRO A 122 28.69 25.19 -10.29
CA PRO A 122 29.23 25.69 -11.55
C PRO A 122 28.40 26.87 -12.08
N SER A 123 29.06 27.91 -12.57
CA SER A 123 28.45 29.06 -13.26
C SER A 123 27.83 28.64 -14.60
N PRO A 124 26.74 29.31 -15.05
CA PRO A 124 26.14 29.03 -16.35
C PRO A 124 27.07 29.52 -17.46
N ARG A 125 27.25 28.70 -18.50
CA ARG A 125 27.86 29.14 -19.76
C ARG A 125 26.77 29.77 -20.64
N ASP A 126 27.20 30.80 -21.37
CA ASP A 126 26.43 31.56 -22.37
C ASP A 126 25.73 30.69 -23.42
#